data_AF-A0A1V9Y854-F1
#
_entry.id   AF-A0A1V9Y854-F1
#
_cell.length_a   1.000
_cell.length_b   1.000
_cell.length_c   1.000
_cell.angle_alpha   90.00
_cell.angle_beta   90.00
_cell.angle_gamma   90.00
#
_symmetry.space_group_name_H-M   'P 1'
#
loop_
_entity.id
_entity.type
_entity.pdbx_description
1 polymer ?
#
loop_
_entity_poly.entity_id
_entity_poly.type
_entity_poly.pdbx_seq_one_letter_code
_entity_poly.pdbx_strand_id
1 'polypeptide(L)'
;MSTNFVPRSTIVPFRRVVRNRIAFGVSMLMLVNIAAMPMKAYFSEHPPWSVAYQKSFTNFTDFNITILREYQDLYSHDKLPKSSSYFDDGDKNTQVMRQVTDMSNPIDLRDCTNLFLAGKPSALFYGLPIRDFLCSFAAANHSHNDSTWNNRGTCVQITYFSASIGFQCVWTNRGNMLTNISSLNDFTITAIHTISANKTWYTVKFCYRMCITILVCCLMWTRYFCHCVHLEKLLNTHGHRFDDKSKQKELWHYEVVWGDPTPIILMNPYVSFVFFLDCWFSAETISIVIPRASQSDDIYIMLSAFLYLSRTVWFAYAAMCAIASSLKRFHREHNFIEIDPTIIAIVTTISGPVVSWTMGNVGFLLEIYFFLFACVVPSENQHEKIEGGPPSMLYTVSIAAIPILYGFIGGCYRKPKSRFLSSSRFNNIWYNGVKTKVMFLVMKLFQPKLPSIFTQYGGSIYRLSTAIPRYKQSPTISFCSSDCFIYCYYKGEMIETLRVTLLESLDRNLMSPTYAIIDSKDKSPFCFSSLQLFEVSGVSAPRMLRSRYSTSWCI
;
A
#
# COMPACT_ATOMS: atom_id res chain seq x y z
N MET A 1 0.36 68.31 5.96
CA MET A 1 0.35 67.58 4.67
C MET A 1 -0.19 66.18 4.90
N SER A 2 -1.50 66.01 4.68
CA SER A 2 -2.19 64.73 4.73
C SER A 2 -2.04 64.02 3.39
N THR A 3 -1.16 63.02 3.33
CA THR A 3 -1.04 62.17 2.15
C THR A 3 -2.19 61.16 2.13
N ASN A 4 -3.19 61.46 1.30
CA ASN A 4 -4.26 60.56 0.91
C ASN A 4 -3.65 59.28 0.30
N PHE A 5 -3.67 58.19 1.06
CA PHE A 5 -3.45 56.85 0.51
C PHE A 5 -4.69 56.47 -0.29
N VAL A 6 -4.60 56.63 -1.62
CA VAL A 6 -5.55 56.06 -2.55
C VAL A 6 -5.47 54.53 -2.41
N PRO A 7 -6.56 53.82 -2.10
CA PRO A 7 -6.54 52.36 -2.11
C PRO A 7 -6.26 51.90 -3.54
N ARG A 8 -5.19 51.11 -3.72
CA ARG A 8 -4.92 50.40 -4.99
C ARG A 8 -6.22 49.73 -5.42
N SER A 9 -6.71 50.11 -6.60
CA SER A 9 -7.82 49.44 -7.27
C SER A 9 -7.57 47.94 -7.23
N THR A 10 -8.39 47.22 -6.48
CA THR A 10 -8.45 45.76 -6.49
C THR A 10 -8.82 45.37 -7.92
N ILE A 11 -7.81 44.98 -8.69
CA ILE A 11 -8.00 44.40 -10.02
C ILE A 11 -8.88 43.19 -9.81
N VAL A 12 -10.16 43.31 -10.18
CA VAL A 12 -11.11 42.20 -10.13
C VAL A 12 -10.53 41.12 -11.06
N PRO A 13 -10.23 39.91 -10.55
CA PRO A 13 -9.61 38.89 -11.37
C PRO A 13 -10.52 38.58 -12.58
N PHE A 14 -9.91 38.49 -13.77
CA PHE A 14 -10.59 38.25 -15.05
C PHE A 14 -11.39 36.93 -15.09
N ARG A 15 -11.19 36.03 -14.11
CA ARG A 15 -11.95 34.79 -13.94
C ARG A 15 -12.64 34.76 -12.57
N ARG A 16 -13.94 34.47 -12.62
CA ARG A 16 -14.81 34.30 -11.43
C ARG A 16 -14.43 33.10 -10.57
N VAL A 17 -13.93 32.03 -11.18
CA VAL A 17 -13.48 30.79 -10.50
C VAL A 17 -12.03 30.50 -10.89
N VAL A 18 -11.18 30.25 -9.90
CA VAL A 18 -9.77 29.88 -10.08
C VAL A 18 -9.45 28.61 -9.29
N ARG A 19 -8.62 27.74 -9.87
CA ARG A 19 -8.09 26.55 -9.19
C ARG A 19 -6.87 26.91 -8.37
N ASN A 20 -6.80 26.42 -7.14
CA ASN A 20 -5.56 26.48 -6.39
C ASN A 20 -4.51 25.57 -7.05
N ARG A 21 -3.40 26.17 -7.51
CA ARG A 21 -2.37 25.45 -8.29
C ARG A 21 -1.64 24.38 -7.49
N ILE A 22 -1.39 24.63 -6.19
CA ILE A 22 -0.69 23.68 -5.32
C ILE A 22 -1.58 22.46 -5.10
N ALA A 23 -2.83 22.67 -4.70
CA ALA A 23 -3.78 21.58 -4.47
C ALA A 23 -4.07 20.78 -5.74
N PHE A 24 -4.22 21.46 -6.89
CA PHE A 24 -4.34 20.78 -8.18
C PHE A 24 -3.10 19.94 -8.49
N GLY A 25 -1.89 20.47 -8.30
CA GLY A 25 -0.64 19.73 -8.51
C GLY A 25 -0.53 18.49 -7.61
N VAL A 26 -0.88 18.62 -6.33
CA VAL A 26 -0.91 17.48 -5.39
C VAL A 26 -1.96 16.45 -5.82
N SER A 27 -3.17 16.87 -6.21
CA SER A 27 -4.23 15.96 -6.68
C SER A 27 -3.82 15.21 -7.95
N MET A 28 -3.16 15.89 -8.91
CA MET A 28 -2.61 15.26 -10.11
C MET A 28 -1.46 14.29 -9.79
N LEU A 29 -0.58 14.63 -8.85
CA LEU A 29 0.47 13.73 -8.39
C LEU A 29 -0.11 12.46 -7.77
N MET A 30 -1.18 12.56 -7.00
CA MET A 30 -1.88 11.39 -6.43
C MET A 30 -2.53 10.53 -7.52
N LEU A 31 -3.10 11.15 -8.56
CA LEU A 31 -3.59 10.45 -9.75
C LEU A 31 -2.49 9.62 -10.41
N VAL A 32 -1.36 10.25 -10.74
CA VAL A 32 -0.23 9.55 -11.36
C VAL A 32 0.29 8.44 -10.46
N ASN A 33 0.41 8.70 -9.16
CA ASN A 33 0.88 7.72 -8.18
C ASN A 33 0.00 6.45 -8.17
N ILE A 34 -1.33 6.57 -8.10
CA ILE A 34 -2.22 5.40 -8.06
C ILE A 34 -2.25 4.71 -9.44
N ALA A 35 -2.34 5.46 -10.53
CA ALA A 35 -2.37 4.90 -11.88
C ALA A 35 -1.08 4.12 -12.23
N ALA A 36 0.05 4.54 -11.68
CA ALA A 36 1.35 3.89 -11.85
C ALA A 36 1.57 2.69 -10.91
N MET A 37 0.72 2.44 -9.91
CA MET A 37 0.90 1.34 -8.95
C MET A 37 1.07 -0.04 -9.61
N PRO A 38 0.30 -0.44 -10.64
CA PRO A 38 0.51 -1.72 -11.30
C PRO A 38 1.88 -1.78 -12.01
N MET A 39 2.32 -0.64 -12.56
CA MET A 39 3.58 -0.54 -13.30
C MET A 39 4.81 -0.48 -12.39
N LYS A 40 4.62 -0.13 -11.11
CA LYS A 40 5.67 -0.17 -10.08
C LYS A 40 6.32 -1.55 -9.96
N ALA A 41 5.60 -2.60 -10.33
CA ALA A 41 6.13 -3.95 -10.43
C ALA A 41 7.45 -4.05 -11.21
N TYR A 42 7.57 -3.28 -12.30
CA TYR A 42 8.73 -3.36 -13.20
C TYR A 42 10.00 -2.68 -12.65
N PHE A 43 9.99 -2.17 -11.41
CA PHE A 43 11.24 -1.83 -10.71
C PHE A 43 12.06 -3.07 -10.34
N SER A 44 11.42 -4.24 -10.22
CA SER A 44 12.12 -5.50 -9.92
C SER A 44 11.68 -6.66 -10.81
N GLU A 45 10.54 -6.53 -11.51
CA GLU A 45 10.10 -7.51 -12.50
C GLU A 45 10.64 -7.20 -13.89
N HIS A 46 11.09 -8.25 -14.58
CA HIS A 46 11.44 -8.17 -15.99
C HIS A 46 10.18 -7.97 -16.85
N PRO A 47 10.20 -7.09 -17.87
CA PRO A 47 9.14 -7.02 -18.85
C PRO A 47 9.07 -8.29 -19.72
N PRO A 48 7.93 -8.57 -20.40
CA PRO A 48 7.73 -9.82 -21.14
C PRO A 48 8.72 -10.04 -22.30
N TRP A 49 9.37 -8.99 -22.79
CA TRP A 49 10.37 -9.07 -23.87
C TRP A 49 11.81 -9.32 -23.38
N SER A 50 12.08 -9.25 -22.08
CA SER A 50 13.42 -9.48 -21.52
C SER A 50 13.52 -10.81 -20.74
N VAL A 51 12.58 -11.72 -20.96
CA VAL A 51 12.50 -13.01 -20.25
C VAL A 51 13.49 -14.00 -20.89
N ALA A 52 14.51 -14.41 -20.13
CA ALA A 52 15.48 -15.42 -20.56
C ALA A 52 14.84 -16.82 -20.68
N TYR A 53 15.35 -17.62 -21.62
CA TYR A 53 14.92 -19.02 -21.76
C TYR A 53 15.52 -19.87 -20.63
N GLN A 54 14.69 -20.72 -20.02
CA GLN A 54 15.12 -21.64 -18.98
C GLN A 54 14.92 -23.09 -19.40
N LYS A 55 15.93 -23.91 -19.14
CA LYS A 55 15.94 -25.34 -19.47
C LYS A 55 14.96 -26.10 -18.58
N SER A 56 14.09 -26.90 -19.19
CA SER A 56 13.22 -27.84 -18.49
C SER A 56 13.91 -29.18 -18.27
N PHE A 57 13.65 -29.83 -17.13
CA PHE A 57 14.19 -31.14 -16.78
C PHE A 57 13.05 -32.13 -16.57
N THR A 58 13.28 -33.40 -16.92
CA THR A 58 12.31 -34.49 -16.77
C THR A 58 12.33 -35.12 -15.38
N ASN A 59 13.51 -35.19 -14.75
CA ASN A 59 13.71 -35.78 -13.42
C ASN A 59 14.40 -34.78 -12.47
N PHE A 60 14.05 -34.86 -11.18
CA PHE A 60 14.65 -34.00 -10.15
C PHE A 60 16.14 -34.30 -9.93
N THR A 61 16.57 -35.56 -9.95
CA THR A 61 17.98 -35.92 -9.77
C THR A 61 18.87 -35.31 -10.85
N ASP A 62 18.44 -35.38 -12.11
CA ASP A 62 19.16 -34.79 -13.25
C ASP A 62 19.20 -33.26 -13.13
N PHE A 63 18.09 -32.66 -12.70
CA PHE A 63 18.01 -31.23 -12.38
C PHE A 63 19.03 -30.85 -11.31
N ASN A 64 19.02 -31.53 -10.15
CA ASN A 64 19.88 -31.20 -9.01
C ASN A 64 21.36 -31.29 -9.40
N ILE A 65 21.79 -32.39 -10.03
CA ILE A 65 23.20 -32.59 -10.40
C ILE A 65 23.65 -31.59 -11.47
N THR A 66 22.83 -31.40 -12.52
CA THR A 66 23.21 -30.55 -13.66
C THR A 66 23.24 -29.08 -13.28
N ILE A 67 22.18 -28.60 -12.63
CA ILE A 67 22.05 -27.19 -12.23
C ILE A 67 23.07 -26.84 -11.16
N LEU A 68 23.28 -27.70 -10.16
CA LEU A 68 24.26 -27.42 -9.12
C LEU A 68 25.66 -27.25 -9.71
N ARG A 69 26.10 -28.16 -10.61
CA ARG A 69 27.41 -28.05 -11.27
C ARG A 69 27.51 -26.80 -12.16
N GLU A 70 26.51 -26.57 -13.00
CA GLU A 70 26.49 -25.40 -13.90
C GLU A 70 26.62 -24.10 -13.10
N TYR A 71 25.87 -23.96 -12.01
CA TYR A 71 25.86 -22.75 -11.21
C TYR A 71 27.11 -22.61 -10.32
N GLN A 72 27.69 -23.70 -9.85
CA GLN A 72 29.00 -23.68 -9.17
C GLN A 72 30.11 -23.19 -10.11
N ASP A 73 30.09 -23.60 -11.38
CA ASP A 73 31.06 -23.16 -12.38
C ASP A 73 30.86 -21.70 -12.79
N LEU A 74 29.60 -21.27 -12.94
CA LEU A 74 29.22 -19.89 -13.29
C LEU A 74 29.54 -18.91 -12.17
N TYR A 75 29.22 -19.27 -10.92
CA TYR A 75 29.37 -18.42 -9.74
C TYR A 75 30.55 -18.84 -8.88
N SER A 76 31.65 -19.18 -9.55
CA SER A 76 32.93 -19.48 -8.93
C SER A 76 33.62 -18.23 -8.40
N HIS A 77 34.57 -18.42 -7.48
CA HIS A 77 35.33 -17.35 -6.83
C HIS A 77 35.95 -16.35 -7.82
N ASP A 78 36.44 -16.83 -8.96
CA ASP A 78 37.15 -16.00 -9.93
C ASP A 78 36.21 -15.17 -10.82
N LYS A 79 34.93 -15.56 -10.92
CA LYS A 79 33.92 -14.90 -11.76
C LYS A 79 33.05 -13.92 -10.97
N LEU A 80 32.91 -14.11 -9.67
CA LEU A 80 32.12 -13.22 -8.81
C LEU A 80 32.93 -11.99 -8.35
N PRO A 81 32.28 -10.84 -8.11
CA PRO A 81 32.96 -9.68 -7.53
C PRO A 81 33.59 -10.02 -6.18
N LYS A 82 34.87 -9.68 -6.00
CA LYS A 82 35.54 -9.82 -4.69
C LYS A 82 34.92 -8.84 -3.70
N SER A 83 34.90 -9.17 -2.40
CA SER A 83 34.35 -8.37 -1.30
C SER A 83 32.83 -8.12 -1.28
N SER A 84 32.05 -8.58 -2.25
CA SER A 84 30.58 -8.43 -2.22
C SER A 84 29.88 -9.69 -1.72
N SER A 85 29.12 -9.63 -0.62
CA SER A 85 28.33 -10.80 -0.18
C SER A 85 27.12 -11.06 -1.09
N TYR A 86 26.73 -10.08 -1.90
CA TYR A 86 25.56 -10.12 -2.76
C TYR A 86 25.92 -9.85 -4.23
N PHE A 87 25.30 -10.58 -5.16
CA PHE A 87 25.43 -10.34 -6.59
C PHE A 87 24.10 -10.63 -7.29
N ASP A 88 23.64 -9.68 -8.11
CA ASP A 88 22.40 -9.77 -8.88
C ASP A 88 22.72 -10.05 -10.35
N ASP A 89 22.48 -11.27 -10.80
CA ASP A 89 22.63 -11.67 -12.21
C ASP A 89 21.30 -11.46 -12.94
N GLY A 90 21.14 -10.25 -13.47
CA GLY A 90 19.96 -9.84 -14.23
C GLY A 90 19.78 -10.58 -15.57
N ASP A 91 20.84 -11.18 -16.11
CA ASP A 91 20.77 -11.91 -17.39
C ASP A 91 20.19 -13.32 -17.18
N LYS A 92 20.48 -13.93 -16.03
CA LYS A 92 19.99 -15.27 -15.65
C LYS A 92 18.77 -15.27 -14.73
N ASN A 93 18.31 -14.09 -14.31
CA ASN A 93 17.28 -13.93 -13.26
C ASN A 93 17.68 -14.66 -11.96
N THR A 94 18.97 -14.59 -11.60
CA THR A 94 19.54 -15.30 -10.46
C THR A 94 20.14 -14.31 -9.48
N GLN A 95 19.83 -14.50 -8.20
CA GLN A 95 20.53 -13.82 -7.12
C GLN A 95 21.50 -14.76 -6.46
N VAL A 96 22.72 -14.27 -6.22
CA VAL A 96 23.77 -15.00 -5.53
C VAL A 96 24.06 -14.30 -4.22
N MET A 97 23.99 -15.06 -3.13
CA MET A 97 24.27 -14.58 -1.79
C MET A 97 25.32 -15.47 -1.16
N ARG A 98 26.34 -14.86 -0.56
CA ARG A 98 27.47 -15.55 0.04
C ARG A 98 27.62 -15.12 1.48
N GLN A 99 27.79 -16.06 2.39
CA GLN A 99 28.11 -15.75 3.78
C GLN A 99 29.25 -16.63 4.27
N VAL A 100 30.23 -16.00 4.91
CA VAL A 100 31.33 -16.71 5.56
C VAL A 100 30.88 -17.12 6.96
N THR A 101 31.13 -18.37 7.31
CA THR A 101 30.81 -18.95 8.61
C THR A 101 32.04 -19.61 9.19
N ASP A 102 32.32 -19.32 10.45
CA ASP A 102 33.32 -20.01 11.24
C ASP A 102 32.73 -21.33 11.77
N MET A 103 33.37 -22.45 11.39
CA MET A 103 32.98 -23.80 11.78
C MET A 103 33.88 -24.40 12.86
N SER A 104 34.53 -23.56 13.68
CA SER A 104 35.39 -24.00 14.79
C SER A 104 34.68 -24.87 15.83
N ASN A 105 33.38 -24.66 16.04
CA ASN A 105 32.58 -25.42 17.00
C ASN A 105 31.39 -26.10 16.27
N PRO A 106 31.23 -27.43 16.40
CA PRO A 106 30.08 -28.11 15.84
C PRO A 106 28.79 -27.70 16.58
N ILE A 107 27.70 -27.57 15.83
CA ILE A 107 26.39 -27.20 16.34
C ILE A 107 25.51 -28.44 16.35
N ASP A 108 24.85 -28.72 17.49
CA ASP A 108 23.93 -29.85 17.59
C ASP A 108 22.78 -29.74 16.58
N LEU A 109 22.36 -30.88 16.02
CA LEU A 109 21.26 -30.95 15.06
C LEU A 109 19.96 -30.34 15.60
N ARG A 110 19.71 -30.43 16.91
CA ARG A 110 18.51 -29.86 17.56
C ARG A 110 18.51 -28.34 17.57
N ASP A 111 19.69 -27.73 17.66
CA ASP A 111 19.83 -26.28 17.73
C ASP A 111 20.14 -25.66 16.35
N CYS A 112 20.28 -26.48 15.31
CA CYS A 112 20.64 -26.05 13.96
C CYS A 112 19.75 -24.92 13.43
N THR A 113 18.42 -25.01 13.56
CA THR A 113 17.53 -23.96 13.03
C THR A 113 17.79 -22.61 13.68
N ASN A 114 17.91 -22.58 15.00
CA ASN A 114 18.02 -21.34 15.77
C ASN A 114 19.44 -20.76 15.76
N LEU A 115 20.46 -21.61 15.86
CA LEU A 115 21.87 -21.18 16.00
C LEU A 115 22.61 -21.13 14.66
N PHE A 116 22.20 -21.91 13.66
CA PHE A 116 22.90 -22.00 12.38
C PHE A 116 22.11 -21.44 11.20
N LEU A 117 20.89 -21.91 10.95
CA LEU A 117 20.11 -21.56 9.75
C LEU A 117 19.49 -20.15 9.82
N ALA A 118 19.04 -19.73 11.00
CA ALA A 118 18.48 -18.38 11.18
C ALA A 118 19.52 -17.32 10.80
N GLY A 119 19.10 -16.35 9.98
CA GLY A 119 19.96 -15.29 9.46
C GLY A 119 20.89 -15.70 8.32
N LYS A 120 20.84 -16.97 7.85
CA LYS A 120 21.55 -17.37 6.63
C LYS A 120 20.90 -16.80 5.37
N PRO A 121 21.66 -16.65 4.27
CA PRO A 121 21.12 -16.04 3.07
C PRO A 121 20.01 -16.89 2.46
N SER A 122 18.86 -16.26 2.22
CA SER A 122 17.65 -16.94 1.73
C SER A 122 17.21 -18.13 2.60
N ALA A 123 17.49 -18.10 3.92
CA ALA A 123 17.12 -19.17 4.86
C ALA A 123 15.65 -19.56 4.80
N LEU A 124 14.77 -18.58 4.53
CA LEU A 124 13.34 -18.77 4.39
C LEU A 124 12.96 -19.87 3.39
N PHE A 125 13.73 -20.01 2.30
CA PHE A 125 13.43 -20.93 1.20
C PHE A 125 14.15 -22.27 1.31
N TYR A 126 14.87 -22.53 2.41
CA TYR A 126 15.56 -23.80 2.62
C TYR A 126 14.53 -24.92 2.77
N GLY A 127 14.29 -25.65 1.68
CA GLY A 127 13.53 -26.89 1.72
C GLY A 127 14.24 -27.96 2.55
N LEU A 128 13.52 -29.06 2.81
CA LEU A 128 14.05 -30.20 3.55
C LEU A 128 15.46 -30.66 3.10
N PRO A 129 15.77 -30.83 1.80
CA PRO A 129 17.11 -31.30 1.40
C PRO A 129 18.22 -30.31 1.75
N ILE A 130 17.96 -29.00 1.64
CA ILE A 130 18.93 -27.95 1.99
C ILE A 130 19.13 -27.91 3.50
N ARG A 131 18.05 -28.03 4.28
CA ARG A 131 18.11 -28.03 5.75
C ARG A 131 18.90 -29.24 6.26
N ASP A 132 18.61 -30.43 5.77
CA ASP A 132 19.33 -31.65 6.17
C ASP A 132 20.82 -31.57 5.81
N PHE A 133 21.13 -31.05 4.61
CA PHE A 133 22.50 -30.80 4.18
C PHE A 133 23.22 -29.81 5.10
N LEU A 134 22.64 -28.63 5.33
CA LEU A 134 23.26 -27.57 6.14
C LEU A 134 23.35 -27.93 7.62
N CYS A 135 22.38 -28.65 8.18
CA CYS A 135 22.46 -29.12 9.56
C CYS A 135 23.47 -30.25 9.73
N SER A 136 23.58 -31.16 8.76
CA SER A 136 24.65 -32.17 8.76
C SER A 136 26.04 -31.53 8.63
N PHE A 137 26.15 -30.47 7.82
CA PHE A 137 27.35 -29.65 7.73
C PHE A 137 27.66 -28.96 9.06
N ALA A 138 26.65 -28.38 9.73
CA ALA A 138 26.84 -27.69 11.00
C ALA A 138 27.25 -28.60 12.15
N ALA A 139 26.75 -29.84 12.16
CA ALA A 139 27.06 -30.84 13.18
C ALA A 139 28.38 -31.58 12.93
N ALA A 140 28.95 -31.50 11.72
CA ALA A 140 30.20 -32.16 11.39
C ALA A 140 31.40 -31.54 12.12
N ASN A 141 32.38 -32.38 12.47
CA ASN A 141 33.64 -31.91 13.00
C ASN A 141 34.61 -31.57 11.86
N HIS A 142 34.73 -30.28 11.57
CA HIS A 142 35.56 -29.78 10.47
C HIS A 142 37.03 -29.82 10.87
N SER A 143 37.70 -30.91 10.50
CA SER A 143 39.15 -31.01 10.68
C SER A 143 39.90 -30.17 9.66
N HIS A 144 41.12 -29.78 9.99
CA HIS A 144 41.99 -28.92 9.17
C HIS A 144 42.22 -29.42 7.72
N ASN A 145 41.99 -30.68 7.40
CA ASN A 145 42.18 -31.22 6.04
C ASN A 145 40.88 -31.74 5.39
N ASP A 146 39.72 -31.46 5.99
CA ASP A 146 38.46 -31.96 5.46
C ASP A 146 38.06 -31.22 4.16
N SER A 147 38.22 -31.89 3.02
CA SER A 147 37.73 -31.42 1.72
C SER A 147 36.37 -31.99 1.35
N THR A 148 35.75 -32.81 2.21
CA THR A 148 34.49 -33.52 1.90
C THR A 148 33.32 -32.57 1.71
N TRP A 149 33.38 -31.39 2.33
CA TRP A 149 32.36 -30.35 2.23
C TRP A 149 32.65 -29.29 1.16
N ASN A 150 33.78 -29.38 0.45
CA ASN A 150 34.09 -28.43 -0.61
C ASN A 150 33.29 -28.72 -1.89
N ASN A 151 32.60 -27.71 -2.44
CA ASN A 151 31.68 -27.82 -3.58
C ASN A 151 30.52 -28.81 -3.36
N ARG A 152 30.22 -29.16 -2.10
CA ARG A 152 29.06 -29.99 -1.78
C ARG A 152 27.84 -29.10 -1.63
N GLY A 153 26.71 -29.52 -2.18
CA GLY A 153 25.48 -28.74 -2.14
C GLY A 153 24.27 -29.52 -2.61
N THR A 154 23.13 -28.84 -2.65
CA THR A 154 21.87 -29.39 -3.15
C THR A 154 20.94 -28.27 -3.59
N CYS A 155 19.96 -28.62 -4.41
CA CYS A 155 18.91 -27.73 -4.91
C CYS A 155 17.53 -28.15 -4.41
N VAL A 156 16.58 -27.22 -4.47
CA VAL A 156 15.15 -27.46 -4.25
C VAL A 156 14.33 -26.64 -5.25
N GLN A 157 13.25 -27.23 -5.77
CA GLN A 157 12.31 -26.50 -6.62
C GLN A 157 11.31 -25.72 -5.79
N ILE A 158 10.94 -24.53 -6.26
CA ILE A 158 9.94 -23.68 -5.61
C ILE A 158 8.69 -23.69 -6.49
N THR A 159 7.59 -24.19 -5.94
CA THR A 159 6.28 -24.16 -6.60
C THR A 159 5.35 -23.15 -5.93
N TYR A 160 4.40 -22.65 -6.71
CA TYR A 160 3.32 -21.79 -6.24
C TYR A 160 2.01 -22.30 -6.83
N PHE A 161 1.15 -22.84 -5.99
CA PHE A 161 -0.03 -23.62 -6.39
C PHE A 161 0.32 -24.70 -7.43
N SER A 162 1.36 -25.49 -7.16
CA SER A 162 1.92 -26.52 -8.05
C SER A 162 2.58 -26.02 -9.35
N ALA A 163 2.53 -24.73 -9.68
CA ALA A 163 3.28 -24.17 -10.80
C ALA A 163 4.72 -23.86 -10.39
N SER A 164 5.71 -24.27 -11.17
CA SER A 164 7.11 -23.95 -10.87
C SER A 164 7.37 -22.45 -11.06
N ILE A 165 7.76 -21.77 -9.98
CA ILE A 165 8.08 -20.34 -9.97
C ILE A 165 9.58 -20.06 -9.87
N GLY A 166 10.39 -21.07 -9.58
CA GLY A 166 11.84 -20.94 -9.47
C GLY A 166 12.49 -22.12 -8.78
N PHE A 167 13.74 -21.94 -8.41
CA PHE A 167 14.50 -22.90 -7.61
C PHE A 167 15.54 -22.18 -6.76
N GLN A 168 15.99 -22.87 -5.71
CA GLN A 168 17.09 -22.44 -4.87
C GLN A 168 18.14 -23.54 -4.82
N CYS A 169 19.41 -23.18 -4.86
CA CYS A 169 20.49 -24.11 -4.54
C CYS A 169 21.41 -23.51 -3.49
N VAL A 170 22.00 -24.38 -2.68
CA VAL A 170 22.98 -24.00 -1.68
C VAL A 170 24.16 -24.95 -1.74
N TRP A 171 25.36 -24.41 -1.66
CA TRP A 171 26.58 -25.19 -1.53
C TRP A 171 27.60 -24.53 -0.61
N THR A 172 28.56 -25.32 -0.16
CA THR A 172 29.65 -24.89 0.70
C THR A 172 30.97 -24.88 -0.08
N ASN A 173 31.75 -23.82 0.11
CA ASN A 173 33.12 -23.70 -0.36
C ASN A 173 34.04 -23.60 0.85
N ARG A 174 35.17 -24.27 0.79
CA ARG A 174 36.17 -24.14 1.84
C ARG A 174 36.90 -22.80 1.71
N GLY A 175 37.10 -22.12 2.85
CA GLY A 175 37.73 -20.82 2.93
C GLY A 175 36.75 -19.65 2.82
N ASN A 176 37.31 -18.46 2.96
CA ASN A 176 36.63 -17.19 2.78
C ASN A 176 36.69 -16.81 1.30
N MET A 177 35.55 -16.86 0.61
CA MET A 177 35.46 -16.47 -0.82
C MET A 177 35.17 -14.98 -1.01
N LEU A 178 35.01 -14.21 0.08
CA LEU A 178 34.79 -12.77 0.03
C LEU A 178 36.10 -11.99 0.15
N THR A 179 37.10 -12.55 0.81
CA THR A 179 38.43 -11.96 1.00
C THR A 179 39.53 -12.93 0.54
N ASN A 180 40.72 -12.41 0.24
CA ASN A 180 41.86 -13.28 -0.10
C ASN A 180 42.49 -13.96 1.14
N ILE A 181 41.95 -13.75 2.34
CA ILE A 181 42.51 -14.26 3.60
C ILE A 181 41.47 -15.19 4.22
N SER A 182 41.77 -16.48 4.23
CA SER A 182 40.91 -17.51 4.83
C SER A 182 41.48 -17.97 6.15
N SER A 183 40.67 -17.98 7.20
CA SER A 183 41.00 -18.70 8.43
C SER A 183 40.84 -20.20 8.22
N LEU A 184 41.45 -21.00 9.11
CA LEU A 184 41.50 -22.45 8.96
C LEU A 184 40.12 -23.14 8.99
N ASN A 185 39.17 -22.55 9.71
CA ASN A 185 37.81 -23.06 9.91
C ASN A 185 36.74 -22.24 9.16
N ASP A 186 37.16 -21.33 8.28
CA ASP A 186 36.22 -20.52 7.50
C ASP A 186 35.65 -21.37 6.35
N PHE A 187 34.34 -21.36 6.24
CA PHE A 187 33.61 -21.86 5.07
C PHE A 187 32.74 -20.75 4.52
N THR A 188 32.58 -20.72 3.21
CA THR A 188 31.61 -19.84 2.56
C THR A 188 30.40 -20.65 2.12
N ILE A 189 29.23 -20.27 2.61
CA ILE A 189 27.95 -20.77 2.14
C ILE A 189 27.50 -19.88 1.00
N THR A 190 27.30 -20.45 -0.17
CA THR A 190 26.73 -19.76 -1.33
C THR A 190 25.31 -20.26 -1.54
N ALA A 191 24.35 -19.34 -1.51
CA ALA A 191 22.96 -19.58 -1.82
C ALA A 191 22.59 -18.85 -3.10
N ILE A 192 21.98 -19.56 -4.05
CA ILE A 192 21.40 -18.96 -5.25
C ILE A 192 19.89 -19.08 -5.23
N HIS A 193 19.21 -18.06 -5.74
CA HIS A 193 17.77 -18.09 -5.96
C HIS A 193 17.49 -17.64 -7.39
N THR A 194 16.86 -18.50 -8.18
CA THR A 194 16.56 -18.26 -9.60
C THR A 194 15.06 -18.27 -9.84
N ILE A 195 14.56 -17.29 -10.59
CA ILE A 195 13.14 -17.22 -10.98
C ILE A 195 12.90 -18.01 -12.26
N SER A 196 11.82 -18.79 -12.25
CA SER A 196 11.28 -19.43 -13.46
C SER A 196 10.58 -18.42 -14.35
N ALA A 197 11.14 -18.23 -15.55
CA ALA A 197 10.73 -17.18 -16.46
C ALA A 197 9.79 -17.74 -17.55
N ASN A 198 8.47 -17.58 -17.39
CA ASN A 198 7.49 -17.98 -18.41
C ASN A 198 6.99 -16.77 -19.20
N LYS A 199 7.43 -16.65 -20.47
CA LYS A 199 7.09 -15.52 -21.34
C LYS A 199 5.58 -15.30 -21.51
N THR A 200 4.79 -16.38 -21.60
CA THR A 200 3.33 -16.30 -21.73
C THR A 200 2.72 -15.67 -20.47
N TRP A 201 3.15 -16.14 -19.29
CA TRP A 201 2.65 -15.61 -18.02
C TRP A 201 3.01 -14.13 -17.84
N TYR A 202 4.23 -13.73 -18.17
CA TYR A 202 4.68 -12.34 -18.09
C TYR A 202 3.89 -11.43 -19.04
N THR A 203 3.53 -11.92 -20.22
CA THR A 203 2.68 -11.19 -21.17
C THR A 203 1.27 -11.00 -20.62
N VAL A 204 0.69 -12.05 -20.02
CA VAL A 204 -0.61 -11.97 -19.35
C VAL A 204 -0.59 -10.96 -18.21
N LYS A 205 0.44 -10.99 -17.34
CA LYS A 205 0.63 -9.99 -16.27
C LYS A 205 0.73 -8.57 -16.81
N PHE A 206 1.46 -8.36 -17.91
CA PHE A 206 1.58 -7.05 -18.53
C PHE A 206 0.23 -6.52 -19.03
N CYS A 207 -0.52 -7.33 -19.79
CA CYS A 207 -1.86 -6.96 -20.25
C CYS A 207 -2.81 -6.69 -19.08
N TYR A 208 -2.75 -7.52 -18.04
CA TYR A 208 -3.54 -7.36 -16.82
C TYR A 208 -3.27 -6.01 -16.14
N ARG A 209 -1.99 -5.64 -15.97
CA ARG A 209 -1.59 -4.36 -15.38
C ARG A 209 -2.02 -3.16 -16.22
N MET A 210 -1.93 -3.26 -17.54
CA MET A 210 -2.43 -2.21 -18.45
C MET A 210 -3.93 -2.00 -18.28
N CYS A 211 -4.71 -3.09 -18.19
CA CYS A 211 -6.15 -3.02 -17.93
C CYS A 211 -6.46 -2.38 -16.57
N ILE A 212 -5.72 -2.73 -15.50
CA ILE A 212 -5.89 -2.11 -14.18
C ILE A 212 -5.59 -0.61 -14.24
N THR A 213 -4.48 -0.20 -14.87
CA THR A 213 -4.13 1.22 -15.01
C THR A 213 -5.23 1.99 -15.74
N ILE A 214 -5.77 1.46 -16.84
CA ILE A 214 -6.89 2.08 -17.56
C ILE A 214 -8.14 2.16 -16.67
N LEU A 215 -8.49 1.07 -15.98
CA LEU A 215 -9.63 1.01 -15.06
C LEU A 215 -9.53 2.09 -13.97
N VAL A 216 -8.36 2.22 -13.33
CA VAL A 216 -8.09 3.23 -12.30
C VAL A 216 -8.28 4.63 -12.87
N CYS A 217 -7.66 4.94 -14.02
CA CYS A 217 -7.83 6.25 -14.67
C CYS A 217 -9.30 6.57 -14.98
N CYS A 218 -10.03 5.60 -15.53
CA CYS A 218 -11.47 5.74 -15.82
C CYS A 218 -12.29 5.99 -14.54
N LEU A 219 -12.04 5.25 -13.46
CA LEU A 219 -12.73 5.43 -12.19
C LEU A 219 -12.39 6.79 -11.55
N MET A 220 -11.13 7.20 -11.56
CA MET A 220 -10.71 8.50 -11.03
C MET A 220 -11.37 9.65 -11.79
N TRP A 221 -11.47 9.55 -13.11
CA TRP A 221 -12.17 10.54 -13.91
C TRP A 221 -13.67 10.58 -13.59
N THR A 222 -14.34 9.42 -13.67
CA THR A 222 -15.80 9.34 -13.57
C THR A 222 -16.32 9.60 -12.16
N ARG A 223 -15.60 9.17 -11.12
CA ARG A 223 -16.04 9.27 -9.71
C ARG A 223 -15.52 10.52 -8.99
N TYR A 224 -14.49 11.18 -9.51
CA TYR A 224 -13.88 12.32 -8.82
C TYR A 224 -13.72 13.56 -9.70
N PHE A 225 -12.84 13.50 -10.71
CA PHE A 225 -12.45 14.70 -11.44
C PHE A 225 -13.58 15.31 -12.26
N CYS A 226 -14.46 14.48 -12.84
CA CYS A 226 -15.67 14.96 -13.50
C CYS A 226 -16.55 15.79 -12.55
N HIS A 227 -16.68 15.37 -11.29
CA HIS A 227 -17.44 16.10 -10.27
C HIS A 227 -16.75 17.39 -9.83
N CYS A 228 -15.41 17.43 -9.80
CA CYS A 228 -14.65 18.65 -9.52
C CYS A 228 -14.81 19.69 -10.65
N VAL A 229 -14.75 19.25 -11.90
CA VAL A 229 -15.00 20.13 -13.06
C VAL A 229 -16.45 20.63 -13.08
N HIS A 230 -17.41 19.76 -12.73
CA HIS A 230 -18.81 20.16 -12.61
C HIS A 230 -19.02 21.20 -11.49
N LEU A 231 -18.35 21.04 -10.35
CA LEU A 231 -18.37 22.00 -9.24
C LEU A 231 -17.94 23.40 -9.69
N GLU A 232 -16.83 23.49 -10.43
CA GLU A 232 -16.34 24.77 -10.95
C GLU A 232 -17.33 25.40 -11.94
N LYS A 233 -17.89 24.60 -12.85
CA LYS A 233 -18.91 25.07 -13.79
C LYS A 233 -20.11 25.64 -13.04
N LEU A 234 -20.57 24.95 -12.00
CA LEU A 234 -21.71 25.36 -11.18
C LEU A 234 -21.45 26.69 -10.46
N LEU A 235 -20.27 26.85 -9.84
CA LEU A 235 -19.84 28.08 -9.20
C LEU A 235 -19.72 29.24 -10.20
N ASN A 236 -19.21 28.97 -11.41
CA ASN A 236 -19.03 29.98 -12.44
C ASN A 236 -20.38 30.50 -12.95
N THR A 237 -21.37 29.63 -13.15
CA THR A 237 -22.69 30.01 -13.69
C THR A 237 -23.64 30.54 -12.61
N HIS A 238 -23.71 29.88 -11.46
CA HIS A 238 -24.75 30.14 -10.46
C HIS A 238 -24.23 30.82 -9.19
N GLY A 239 -22.92 30.75 -8.90
CA GLY A 239 -22.35 31.16 -7.62
C GLY A 239 -22.48 30.06 -6.57
N HIS A 240 -22.32 30.41 -5.28
CA HIS A 240 -22.38 29.44 -4.18
C HIS A 240 -23.73 29.44 -3.43
N ARG A 241 -24.51 30.54 -3.50
CA ARG A 241 -25.77 30.74 -2.75
C ARG A 241 -26.86 31.44 -3.56
N PHE A 242 -28.10 31.32 -3.07
CA PHE A 242 -29.31 31.92 -3.65
C PHE A 242 -29.89 33.10 -2.87
N ASP A 243 -29.14 33.67 -1.90
CA ASP A 243 -29.59 34.80 -1.09
C ASP A 243 -29.44 36.17 -1.80
N ASP A 244 -30.08 37.21 -1.26
CA ASP A 244 -30.09 38.55 -1.86
C ASP A 244 -28.69 39.17 -1.97
N LYS A 245 -27.78 38.85 -1.03
CA LYS A 245 -26.36 39.25 -1.08
C LYS A 245 -25.60 38.58 -2.24
N SER A 246 -26.04 37.41 -2.69
CA SER A 246 -25.46 36.70 -3.84
C SER A 246 -26.00 37.17 -5.20
N LYS A 247 -26.98 38.09 -5.24
CA LYS A 247 -27.48 38.67 -6.50
C LYS A 247 -26.42 39.51 -7.21
N GLN A 248 -25.47 40.11 -6.49
CA GLN A 248 -24.33 40.83 -7.07
C GLN A 248 -23.21 39.85 -7.48
N LYS A 249 -23.51 38.97 -8.45
CA LYS A 249 -22.66 37.85 -8.88
C LYS A 249 -21.25 38.25 -9.31
N GLU A 250 -21.09 39.46 -9.85
CA GLU A 250 -19.83 40.00 -10.39
C GLU A 250 -18.81 40.39 -9.30
N LEU A 251 -19.27 40.61 -8.07
CA LEU A 251 -18.41 40.96 -6.95
C LEU A 251 -17.80 39.76 -6.24
N TRP A 252 -18.27 38.56 -6.57
CA TRP A 252 -17.84 37.31 -5.96
C TRP A 252 -16.78 36.62 -6.81
N HIS A 253 -15.71 36.21 -6.14
CA HIS A 253 -14.63 35.41 -6.70
C HIS A 253 -14.45 34.13 -5.87
N TYR A 254 -14.16 33.02 -6.55
CA TYR A 254 -14.03 31.71 -5.92
C TYR A 254 -12.67 31.09 -6.22
N GLU A 255 -12.00 30.60 -5.17
CA GLU A 255 -10.84 29.74 -5.30
C GLU A 255 -11.22 28.31 -4.86
N VAL A 256 -11.05 27.34 -5.75
CA VAL A 256 -11.41 25.94 -5.49
C VAL A 256 -10.13 25.14 -5.24
N VAL A 257 -10.11 24.47 -4.10
CA VAL A 257 -9.06 23.56 -3.65
C VAL A 257 -9.58 22.14 -3.84
N TRP A 258 -9.03 21.43 -4.82
CA TRP A 258 -9.35 20.03 -5.05
C TRP A 258 -8.71 19.17 -3.94
N GLY A 259 -9.42 18.13 -3.54
CA GLY A 259 -8.92 17.12 -2.61
C GLY A 259 -8.13 15.99 -3.29
N ASP A 260 -7.84 14.96 -2.49
CA ASP A 260 -7.17 13.73 -2.86
C ASP A 260 -8.20 12.66 -3.29
N PRO A 261 -8.19 12.20 -4.56
CA PRO A 261 -9.08 11.14 -5.02
C PRO A 261 -8.75 9.76 -4.44
N THR A 262 -7.58 9.58 -3.81
CA THR A 262 -7.08 8.28 -3.34
C THR A 262 -8.11 7.45 -2.57
N PRO A 263 -8.80 7.98 -1.54
CA PRO A 263 -9.72 7.18 -0.73
C PRO A 263 -10.88 6.59 -1.55
N ILE A 264 -11.33 7.27 -2.61
CA ILE A 264 -12.46 6.81 -3.44
C ILE A 264 -12.06 5.53 -4.20
N ILE A 265 -10.83 5.48 -4.70
CA ILE A 265 -10.32 4.32 -5.44
C ILE A 265 -9.99 3.16 -4.49
N LEU A 266 -9.32 3.45 -3.38
CA LEU A 266 -8.95 2.44 -2.39
C LEU A 266 -10.16 1.75 -1.75
N MET A 267 -11.31 2.43 -1.71
CA MET A 267 -12.54 1.88 -1.14
C MET A 267 -13.44 1.18 -2.14
N ASN A 268 -13.02 1.11 -3.42
CA ASN A 268 -13.68 0.26 -4.37
C ASN A 268 -13.20 -1.20 -4.15
N PRO A 269 -14.08 -2.12 -3.68
CA PRO A 269 -13.68 -3.48 -3.36
C PRO A 269 -13.14 -4.24 -4.58
N TYR A 270 -13.63 -3.93 -5.79
CA TYR A 270 -13.12 -4.54 -7.02
C TYR A 270 -11.70 -4.08 -7.33
N VAL A 271 -11.42 -2.78 -7.18
CA VAL A 271 -10.07 -2.24 -7.43
C VAL A 271 -9.09 -2.84 -6.43
N SER A 272 -9.40 -2.80 -5.14
CA SER A 272 -8.54 -3.38 -4.11
C SER A 272 -8.32 -4.88 -4.31
N PHE A 273 -9.33 -5.61 -4.79
CA PHE A 273 -9.20 -7.03 -5.12
C PHE A 273 -8.31 -7.30 -6.34
N VAL A 274 -8.42 -6.52 -7.43
CA VAL A 274 -7.53 -6.73 -8.59
C VAL A 274 -6.07 -6.37 -8.28
N PHE A 275 -5.83 -5.37 -7.44
CA PHE A 275 -4.47 -5.07 -6.96
C PHE A 275 -3.92 -6.12 -5.99
N PHE A 276 -4.79 -6.69 -5.15
CA PHE A 276 -4.46 -7.84 -4.32
C PHE A 276 -4.01 -9.02 -5.21
N LEU A 277 -4.76 -9.34 -6.26
CA LEU A 277 -4.41 -10.39 -7.21
C LEU A 277 -3.12 -10.08 -7.98
N ASP A 278 -2.90 -8.82 -8.39
CA ASP A 278 -1.64 -8.42 -9.03
C ASP A 278 -0.41 -8.73 -8.16
N CYS A 279 -0.50 -8.49 -6.85
CA CYS A 279 0.57 -8.84 -5.92
C CYS A 279 0.77 -10.36 -5.83
N TRP A 280 -0.32 -11.13 -5.77
CA TRP A 280 -0.28 -12.60 -5.71
C TRP A 280 0.26 -13.24 -7.00
N PHE A 281 -0.07 -12.66 -8.17
CA PHE A 281 0.46 -13.08 -9.46
C PHE A 281 1.95 -12.77 -9.63
N SER A 282 2.54 -12.01 -8.70
CA SER A 282 3.96 -11.63 -8.70
C SER A 282 4.76 -12.38 -7.62
N ALA A 283 4.25 -13.52 -7.15
CA ALA A 283 4.86 -14.32 -6.08
C ALA A 283 6.31 -14.71 -6.38
N GLU A 284 6.62 -15.01 -7.63
CA GLU A 284 7.95 -15.36 -8.12
C GLU A 284 8.96 -14.22 -7.94
N THR A 285 8.52 -12.97 -8.01
CA THR A 285 9.41 -11.83 -7.78
C THR A 285 9.42 -11.44 -6.31
N ILE A 286 8.31 -11.61 -5.60
CA ILE A 286 8.30 -11.45 -4.14
C ILE A 286 9.30 -12.42 -3.49
N SER A 287 9.43 -13.65 -3.99
CA SER A 287 10.37 -14.64 -3.42
C SER A 287 11.83 -14.18 -3.45
N ILE A 288 12.24 -13.43 -4.48
CA ILE A 288 13.59 -12.88 -4.59
C ILE A 288 13.75 -11.51 -3.93
N VAL A 289 12.66 -10.77 -3.79
CA VAL A 289 12.67 -9.44 -3.18
C VAL A 289 12.77 -9.54 -1.65
N ILE A 290 12.21 -10.59 -1.04
CA ILE A 290 12.32 -10.83 0.41
C ILE A 290 13.80 -10.95 0.85
N PRO A 291 14.65 -11.77 0.20
CA PRO A 291 16.09 -11.80 0.46
C PRO A 291 16.77 -10.45 0.19
N ARG A 292 16.46 -9.77 -0.93
CA ARG A 292 17.00 -8.42 -1.24
C ARG A 292 16.71 -7.38 -0.15
N ALA A 293 15.54 -7.48 0.47
CA ALA A 293 15.12 -6.60 1.56
C ALA A 293 15.87 -6.90 2.88
N SER A 294 16.48 -8.09 3.00
CA SER A 294 17.14 -8.54 4.22
C SER A 294 18.66 -8.36 4.20
N GLN A 295 19.27 -8.08 3.04
CA GLN A 295 20.70 -7.80 2.91
C GLN A 295 21.01 -6.31 3.14
N SER A 296 22.20 -6.01 3.68
CA SER A 296 22.65 -4.66 4.02
C SER A 296 23.86 -4.17 3.22
N ASP A 297 24.40 -5.01 2.34
CA ASP A 297 25.64 -4.74 1.59
C ASP A 297 25.40 -3.75 0.45
N ASP A 298 24.30 -3.93 -0.29
CA ASP A 298 23.85 -3.03 -1.34
C ASP A 298 22.57 -2.31 -0.90
N ILE A 299 22.75 -1.12 -0.33
CA ILE A 299 21.66 -0.26 0.15
C ILE A 299 20.70 0.09 -0.98
N TYR A 300 21.18 0.24 -2.22
CA TYR A 300 20.32 0.59 -3.35
C TYR A 300 19.37 -0.55 -3.68
N ILE A 301 19.87 -1.79 -3.75
CA ILE A 301 19.05 -2.99 -3.98
C ILE A 301 18.07 -3.22 -2.82
N MET A 302 18.51 -2.99 -1.57
CA MET A 302 17.64 -3.08 -0.40
C MET A 302 16.50 -2.06 -0.46
N LEU A 303 16.79 -0.79 -0.76
CA LEU A 303 15.77 0.25 -0.89
C LEU A 303 14.81 0.00 -2.06
N SER A 304 15.33 -0.51 -3.19
CA SER A 304 14.50 -0.95 -4.33
C SER A 304 13.55 -2.08 -3.92
N ALA A 305 14.04 -3.05 -3.15
CA ALA A 305 13.24 -4.13 -2.59
C ALA A 305 12.14 -3.62 -1.64
N PHE A 306 12.44 -2.64 -0.78
CA PHE A 306 11.42 -2.00 0.06
C PHE A 306 10.35 -1.27 -0.76
N LEU A 307 10.76 -0.55 -1.81
CA LEU A 307 9.83 0.10 -2.73
C LEU A 307 8.92 -0.93 -3.41
N TYR A 308 9.46 -2.07 -3.82
CA TYR A 308 8.66 -3.15 -4.40
C TYR A 308 7.70 -3.77 -3.37
N LEU A 309 8.18 -4.10 -2.17
CA LEU A 309 7.36 -4.66 -1.09
C LEU A 309 6.26 -3.70 -0.62
N SER A 310 6.38 -2.40 -0.86
CA SER A 310 5.30 -1.45 -0.57
C SER A 310 4.00 -1.79 -1.32
N ARG A 311 4.02 -2.61 -2.38
CA ARG A 311 2.82 -3.11 -3.06
C ARG A 311 1.93 -3.96 -2.14
N THR A 312 2.49 -4.56 -1.09
CA THR A 312 1.76 -5.34 -0.08
C THR A 312 0.72 -4.52 0.70
N VAL A 313 0.75 -3.18 0.61
CA VAL A 313 -0.33 -2.30 1.11
C VAL A 313 -1.71 -2.72 0.61
N TRP A 314 -1.80 -3.29 -0.59
CA TRP A 314 -3.06 -3.74 -1.16
C TRP A 314 -3.68 -4.91 -0.40
N PHE A 315 -2.89 -5.70 0.34
CA PHE A 315 -3.42 -6.71 1.27
C PHE A 315 -4.24 -6.06 2.37
N ALA A 316 -3.73 -4.96 2.94
CA ALA A 316 -4.46 -4.20 3.94
C ALA A 316 -5.71 -3.54 3.34
N TYR A 317 -5.63 -2.89 2.18
CA TYR A 317 -6.81 -2.25 1.58
C TYR A 317 -7.91 -3.26 1.22
N ALA A 318 -7.56 -4.39 0.61
CA ALA A 318 -8.53 -5.45 0.30
C ALA A 318 -9.21 -5.97 1.57
N ALA A 319 -8.43 -6.24 2.63
CA ALA A 319 -8.98 -6.68 3.90
C ALA A 319 -9.84 -5.61 4.57
N MET A 320 -9.46 -4.33 4.48
CA MET A 320 -10.26 -3.20 4.98
C MET A 320 -11.58 -3.02 4.21
N CYS A 321 -11.62 -3.32 2.91
CA CYS A 321 -12.87 -3.40 2.15
C CYS A 321 -13.75 -4.56 2.63
N ALA A 322 -13.18 -5.74 2.84
CA ALA A 322 -13.92 -6.92 3.33
C ALA A 322 -14.49 -6.69 4.74
N ILE A 323 -13.71 -6.07 5.64
CA ILE A 323 -14.15 -5.68 6.98
C ILE A 323 -15.22 -4.59 6.88
N ALA A 324 -15.08 -3.60 6.00
CA ALA A 324 -16.13 -2.58 5.78
C ALA A 324 -17.46 -3.22 5.39
N SER A 325 -17.46 -4.10 4.40
CA SER A 325 -18.66 -4.83 3.96
C SER A 325 -19.26 -5.67 5.09
N SER A 326 -18.41 -6.37 5.87
CA SER A 326 -18.85 -7.16 7.03
C SER A 326 -19.49 -6.28 8.11
N LEU A 327 -18.86 -5.16 8.47
CA LEU A 327 -19.37 -4.23 9.48
C LEU A 327 -20.72 -3.63 9.07
N LYS A 328 -20.90 -3.29 7.78
CA LYS A 328 -22.17 -2.81 7.22
C LYS A 328 -23.23 -3.90 7.26
N ARG A 329 -22.89 -5.13 6.89
CA ARG A 329 -23.81 -6.28 6.89
C ARG A 329 -24.31 -6.64 8.29
N PHE A 330 -23.46 -6.53 9.31
CA PHE A 330 -23.81 -6.83 10.69
C PHE A 330 -24.21 -5.61 11.53
N HIS A 331 -24.27 -4.42 10.94
CA HIS A 331 -24.58 -3.16 11.64
C HIS A 331 -23.67 -2.87 12.85
N ARG A 332 -22.39 -3.24 12.73
CA ARG A 332 -21.35 -3.08 13.76
C ARG A 332 -20.34 -1.98 13.44
N GLU A 333 -20.72 -0.98 12.65
CA GLU A 333 -19.82 0.10 12.19
C GLU A 333 -19.21 0.90 13.34
N HIS A 334 -19.82 0.89 14.52
CA HIS A 334 -19.32 1.55 15.72
C HIS A 334 -18.11 0.86 16.36
N ASN A 335 -17.88 -0.43 16.07
CA ASN A 335 -16.77 -1.22 16.62
C ASN A 335 -15.43 -0.96 15.93
N PHE A 336 -15.39 -0.08 14.93
CA PHE A 336 -14.19 0.18 14.14
C PHE A 336 -13.96 1.69 14.01
N ILE A 337 -12.73 2.14 14.26
CA ILE A 337 -12.35 3.53 13.98
C ILE A 337 -11.89 3.68 12.53
N GLU A 338 -12.32 4.74 11.86
CA GLU A 338 -11.83 5.04 10.52
C GLU A 338 -10.34 5.40 10.56
N ILE A 339 -9.59 4.89 9.59
CA ILE A 339 -8.15 5.12 9.50
C ILE A 339 -7.86 5.97 8.27
N ASP A 340 -6.89 6.86 8.38
CA ASP A 340 -6.38 7.61 7.23
C ASP A 340 -5.64 6.65 6.28
N PRO A 341 -5.97 6.63 4.97
CA PRO A 341 -5.35 5.69 4.04
C PRO A 341 -3.84 5.88 3.88
N THR A 342 -3.30 7.07 4.12
CA THR A 342 -1.86 7.35 4.14
C THR A 342 -1.18 6.67 5.33
N ILE A 343 -1.82 6.66 6.50
CA ILE A 343 -1.30 5.96 7.68
C ILE A 343 -1.24 4.46 7.40
N ILE A 344 -2.28 3.89 6.78
CA ILE A 344 -2.27 2.49 6.35
C ILE A 344 -1.08 2.23 5.41
N ALA A 345 -0.87 3.09 4.40
CA ALA A 345 0.24 2.95 3.46
C ALA A 345 1.61 3.00 4.15
N ILE A 346 1.84 3.96 5.06
CA ILE A 346 3.10 4.09 5.79
C ILE A 346 3.35 2.85 6.66
N VAL A 347 2.37 2.47 7.48
CA VAL A 347 2.50 1.35 8.41
C VAL A 347 2.79 0.06 7.65
N THR A 348 1.99 -0.27 6.63
CA THR A 348 2.17 -1.50 5.85
C THR A 348 3.49 -1.52 5.06
N THR A 349 3.92 -0.37 4.51
CA THR A 349 5.21 -0.25 3.83
C THR A 349 6.38 -0.56 4.76
N ILE A 350 6.28 -0.21 6.04
CA ILE A 350 7.30 -0.55 7.05
C ILE A 350 7.13 -1.99 7.52
N SER A 351 5.90 -2.46 7.71
CA SER A 351 5.62 -3.81 8.21
C SER A 351 6.06 -4.90 7.24
N GLY A 352 5.97 -4.69 5.92
CA GLY A 352 6.42 -5.67 4.92
C GLY A 352 7.88 -6.10 5.15
N PRO A 353 8.86 -5.19 5.07
CA PRO A 353 10.26 -5.46 5.38
C PRO A 353 10.50 -6.05 6.77
N VAL A 354 9.82 -5.54 7.81
CA VAL A 354 9.98 -6.05 9.18
C VAL A 354 9.55 -7.52 9.28
N VAL A 355 8.39 -7.87 8.72
CA VAL A 355 7.90 -9.25 8.70
C VAL A 355 8.79 -10.15 7.85
N SER A 356 9.29 -9.64 6.71
CA SER A 356 10.25 -10.34 5.84
C SER A 356 11.59 -10.62 6.52
N TRP A 357 12.08 -9.68 7.33
CA TRP A 357 13.30 -9.88 8.09
C TRP A 357 13.10 -10.88 9.23
N THR A 358 12.00 -10.75 10.00
CA THR A 358 11.76 -11.64 11.16
C THR A 358 11.54 -13.09 10.76
N MET A 359 10.90 -13.37 9.62
CA MET A 359 10.70 -14.75 9.15
C MET A 359 12.01 -15.47 8.80
N GLY A 360 13.07 -14.75 8.42
CA GLY A 360 14.39 -15.34 8.09
C GLY A 360 15.39 -15.32 9.24
N ASN A 361 15.21 -14.44 10.24
CA ASN A 361 16.18 -14.18 11.30
C ASN A 361 15.72 -14.65 12.69
N VAL A 362 14.43 -14.92 12.90
CA VAL A 362 13.90 -15.43 14.17
C VAL A 362 13.59 -16.90 14.03
N GLY A 363 14.35 -17.77 14.69
CA GLY A 363 14.28 -19.21 14.49
C GLY A 363 12.88 -19.84 14.69
N PHE A 364 12.13 -19.42 15.72
CA PHE A 364 10.74 -19.87 15.90
C PHE A 364 9.82 -19.53 14.71
N LEU A 365 9.94 -18.31 14.16
CA LEU A 365 9.15 -17.93 12.98
C LEU A 365 9.63 -18.71 11.76
N LEU A 366 10.94 -18.87 11.60
CA LEU A 366 11.51 -19.65 10.50
C LEU A 366 10.99 -21.09 10.49
N GLU A 367 10.85 -21.74 11.66
CA GLU A 367 10.25 -23.08 11.77
C GLU A 367 8.78 -23.12 11.33
N ILE A 368 7.98 -22.11 11.69
CA ILE A 368 6.60 -21.98 11.21
C ILE A 368 6.58 -21.91 9.68
N TYR A 369 7.46 -21.10 9.09
CA TYR A 369 7.54 -20.98 7.63
C TYR A 369 8.00 -22.28 6.98
N PHE A 370 8.99 -22.98 7.52
CA PHE A 370 9.40 -24.30 7.03
C PHE A 370 8.26 -25.32 7.05
N PHE A 371 7.46 -25.34 8.11
CA PHE A 371 6.26 -26.16 8.17
C PHE A 371 5.28 -25.78 7.06
N LEU A 372 5.00 -24.48 6.87
CA LEU A 372 4.06 -24.01 5.85
C LEU A 372 4.53 -24.31 4.42
N PHE A 373 5.83 -24.28 4.14
CA PHE A 373 6.40 -24.65 2.84
C PHE A 373 6.22 -26.15 2.53
N ALA A 374 6.13 -27.00 3.54
CA ALA A 374 6.06 -28.46 3.38
C ALA A 374 4.64 -29.03 3.58
N CYS A 375 3.73 -28.34 4.29
CA CYS A 375 2.49 -28.92 4.79
C CYS A 375 1.50 -29.37 3.70
N VAL A 376 1.56 -28.77 2.51
CA VAL A 376 0.72 -29.12 1.35
C VAL A 376 1.47 -29.94 0.30
N VAL A 377 2.77 -30.19 0.52
CA VAL A 377 3.61 -30.99 -0.39
C VAL A 377 3.47 -32.47 -0.01
N PRO A 378 3.12 -33.37 -0.95
CA PRO A 378 3.07 -34.81 -0.70
C PRO A 378 4.42 -35.33 -0.18
N SER A 379 4.40 -36.25 0.78
CA SER A 379 5.60 -36.77 1.46
C SER A 379 6.68 -37.29 0.50
N GLU A 380 6.28 -37.90 -0.62
CA GLU A 380 7.19 -38.40 -1.66
C GLU A 380 8.04 -37.29 -2.29
N ASN A 381 7.51 -36.07 -2.37
CA ASN A 381 8.14 -34.93 -3.05
C ASN A 381 8.75 -33.90 -2.09
N GLN A 382 8.68 -34.11 -0.77
CA GLN A 382 9.19 -33.14 0.22
C GLN A 382 10.70 -32.93 0.13
N HIS A 383 11.44 -33.90 -0.43
CA HIS A 383 12.87 -33.78 -0.69
C HIS A 383 13.21 -33.10 -2.01
N GLU A 384 12.20 -32.75 -2.83
CA GLU A 384 12.41 -32.19 -4.17
C GLU A 384 11.90 -30.75 -4.29
N LYS A 385 10.78 -30.45 -3.63
CA LYS A 385 10.09 -29.17 -3.80
C LYS A 385 9.48 -28.61 -2.53
N ILE A 386 9.31 -27.30 -2.51
CA ILE A 386 8.55 -26.53 -1.52
C ILE A 386 7.39 -25.79 -2.18
N GLU A 387 6.32 -25.56 -1.43
CA GLU A 387 5.12 -24.87 -1.92
C GLU A 387 4.94 -23.50 -1.24
N GLY A 388 4.98 -22.43 -2.04
CA GLY A 388 4.96 -21.05 -1.57
C GLY A 388 3.57 -20.48 -1.24
N GLY A 389 2.49 -21.17 -1.62
CA GLY A 389 1.12 -20.72 -1.38
C GLY A 389 0.79 -20.49 0.11
N PRO A 390 0.88 -21.52 0.99
CA PRO A 390 0.59 -21.37 2.42
C PRO A 390 1.41 -20.29 3.15
N PRO A 391 2.75 -20.20 3.00
CA PRO A 391 3.51 -19.14 3.65
C PRO A 391 3.13 -17.75 3.13
N SER A 392 2.75 -17.62 1.85
CA SER A 392 2.26 -16.35 1.30
C SER A 392 0.90 -15.93 1.85
N MET A 393 0.02 -16.90 2.18
CA MET A 393 -1.21 -16.63 2.93
C MET A 393 -0.91 -16.05 4.31
N LEU A 394 0.01 -16.68 5.06
CA LEU A 394 0.41 -16.18 6.38
C LEU A 394 0.97 -14.76 6.26
N TYR A 395 1.89 -14.52 5.33
CA TYR A 395 2.47 -13.19 5.08
C TYR A 395 1.41 -12.14 4.78
N THR A 396 0.46 -12.47 3.89
CA THR A 396 -0.68 -11.62 3.54
C THR A 396 -1.53 -11.26 4.77
N VAL A 397 -1.88 -12.27 5.58
CA VAL A 397 -2.67 -12.08 6.79
C VAL A 397 -1.91 -11.24 7.82
N SER A 398 -0.61 -11.46 8.00
CA SER A 398 0.22 -10.68 8.92
C SER A 398 0.21 -9.19 8.57
N ILE A 399 0.36 -8.83 7.30
CA ILE A 399 0.33 -7.43 6.85
C ILE A 399 -1.07 -6.83 6.98
N ALA A 400 -2.11 -7.59 6.60
CA ALA A 400 -3.49 -7.13 6.68
C ALA A 400 -4.00 -6.95 8.12
N ALA A 401 -3.51 -7.77 9.06
CA ALA A 401 -3.96 -7.76 10.44
C ALA A 401 -3.64 -6.45 11.17
N ILE A 402 -2.51 -5.80 10.87
CA ILE A 402 -2.05 -4.61 11.60
C ILE A 402 -3.07 -3.46 11.58
N PRO A 403 -3.52 -2.95 10.41
CA PRO A 403 -4.52 -1.89 10.37
C PRO A 403 -5.89 -2.35 10.89
N ILE A 404 -6.23 -3.62 10.74
CA ILE A 404 -7.49 -4.18 11.26
C ILE A 404 -7.51 -4.14 12.79
N LEU A 405 -6.45 -4.65 13.42
CA LEU A 405 -6.29 -4.64 14.87
C LEU A 405 -6.32 -3.21 15.41
N TYR A 406 -5.58 -2.29 14.78
CA TYR A 406 -5.62 -0.87 15.15
C TYR A 406 -7.05 -0.30 15.10
N GLY A 407 -7.79 -0.60 14.03
CA GLY A 407 -9.16 -0.13 13.84
C GLY A 407 -10.14 -0.67 14.88
N PHE A 408 -10.05 -1.96 15.23
CA PHE A 408 -10.89 -2.57 16.27
C PHE A 408 -10.52 -2.10 17.68
N ILE A 409 -9.22 -2.05 18.00
CA ILE A 409 -8.73 -1.55 19.30
C ILE A 409 -9.19 -0.10 19.50
N GLY A 410 -9.02 0.75 18.48
CA GLY A 410 -9.50 2.13 18.51
C GLY A 410 -11.02 2.23 18.63
N GLY A 411 -11.77 1.28 18.05
CA GLY A 411 -13.21 1.16 18.23
C GLY A 411 -13.62 0.81 19.67
N CYS A 412 -12.92 -0.13 20.30
CA CYS A 412 -13.16 -0.52 21.70
C CYS A 412 -12.95 0.65 22.69
N TYR A 413 -11.97 1.52 22.44
CA TYR A 413 -11.71 2.70 23.26
C TYR A 413 -12.60 3.90 22.92
N ARG A 414 -13.38 3.85 21.82
CA ARG A 414 -14.23 4.96 21.40
C ARG A 414 -15.48 5.01 22.27
N LYS A 415 -15.53 6.00 23.17
CA LYS A 415 -16.77 6.30 23.91
C LYS A 415 -17.86 6.77 22.93
N PRO A 416 -19.08 6.21 22.98
CA PRO A 416 -20.20 6.69 22.18
C PRO A 416 -20.50 8.14 22.55
N LYS A 417 -20.51 9.03 21.55
CA LYS A 417 -20.85 10.43 21.75
C LYS A 417 -22.35 10.59 21.51
N SER A 418 -23.10 10.81 22.57
CA SER A 418 -24.56 11.03 22.49
C SER A 418 -24.95 12.39 21.91
N ARG A 419 -24.01 13.34 21.80
CA ARG A 419 -24.25 14.69 21.29
C ARG A 419 -23.49 14.94 20.00
N PHE A 420 -24.17 15.59 19.04
CA PHE A 420 -23.53 16.12 17.85
C PHE A 420 -22.47 17.16 18.25
N LEU A 421 -21.23 16.93 17.82
CA LEU A 421 -20.15 17.89 17.99
C LEU A 421 -20.41 19.16 17.16
N SER A 422 -19.78 20.28 17.54
CA SER A 422 -19.86 21.54 16.80
C SER A 422 -19.43 21.37 15.34
N SER A 423 -20.16 22.02 14.40
CA SER A 423 -19.82 22.07 12.98
C SER A 423 -18.44 22.68 12.72
N SER A 424 -18.00 23.63 13.56
CA SER A 424 -16.69 24.27 13.45
C SER A 424 -15.52 23.29 13.55
N ARG A 425 -15.70 22.16 14.25
CA ARG A 425 -14.67 21.10 14.33
C ARG A 425 -14.45 20.41 12.98
N PHE A 426 -15.53 20.13 12.26
CA PHE A 426 -15.48 19.38 11.00
C PHE A 426 -15.14 20.26 9.80
N ASN A 427 -15.32 21.58 9.93
CA ASN A 427 -14.86 22.55 8.93
C ASN A 427 -13.41 22.98 9.10
N ASN A 428 -12.81 22.63 10.25
CA ASN A 428 -11.41 22.92 10.49
C ASN A 428 -10.53 22.14 9.50
N ILE A 429 -9.57 22.84 8.90
CA ILE A 429 -8.50 22.30 8.06
C ILE A 429 -7.76 21.13 8.74
N TRP A 430 -7.67 21.14 10.08
CA TRP A 430 -7.04 20.06 10.85
C TRP A 430 -7.92 18.81 11.00
N TYR A 431 -9.20 18.85 10.61
CA TYR A 431 -10.07 17.69 10.47
C TYR A 431 -9.96 17.13 9.05
N ASN A 432 -8.74 16.83 8.62
CA ASN A 432 -8.45 16.18 7.34
C ASN A 432 -7.39 15.11 7.50
N GLY A 433 -7.19 14.35 6.44
CA GLY A 433 -6.13 13.36 6.37
C GLY A 433 -4.73 13.95 6.43
N VAL A 434 -3.74 13.10 6.68
CA VAL A 434 -2.34 13.52 6.87
C VAL A 434 -1.82 14.30 5.66
N LYS A 435 -2.05 13.78 4.44
CA LYS A 435 -1.65 14.45 3.19
C LYS A 435 -2.26 15.84 3.05
N THR A 436 -3.56 15.95 3.25
CA THR A 436 -4.30 17.21 3.11
C THR A 436 -3.85 18.23 4.17
N LYS A 437 -3.54 17.80 5.40
CA LYS A 437 -2.94 18.67 6.43
C LYS A 437 -1.59 19.23 5.99
N VAL A 438 -0.71 18.38 5.45
CA VAL A 438 0.59 18.80 4.93
C VAL A 438 0.40 19.78 3.76
N MET A 439 -0.52 19.49 2.84
CA MET A 439 -0.85 20.41 1.74
C MET A 439 -1.27 21.78 2.26
N PHE A 440 -2.17 21.85 3.24
CA PHE A 440 -2.59 23.12 3.83
C PHE A 440 -1.48 23.83 4.59
N LEU A 441 -0.58 23.09 5.26
CA LEU A 441 0.61 23.66 5.88
C LEU A 441 1.50 24.33 4.83
N VAL A 442 1.76 23.64 3.71
CA VAL A 442 2.54 24.17 2.59
C VAL A 442 1.84 25.40 1.98
N MET A 443 0.53 25.35 1.76
CA MET A 443 -0.23 26.50 1.27
C MET A 443 -0.12 27.70 2.21
N LYS A 444 -0.17 27.48 3.53
CA LYS A 444 -0.01 28.56 4.53
C LYS A 444 1.36 29.21 4.47
N LEU A 445 2.42 28.46 4.16
CA LEU A 445 3.77 29.00 3.96
C LEU A 445 3.84 29.93 2.73
N PHE A 446 3.12 29.60 1.67
CA PHE A 446 3.09 30.40 0.43
C PHE A 446 2.01 31.50 0.42
N GLN A 447 1.01 31.44 1.32
CA GLN A 447 -0.08 32.39 1.44
C GLN A 447 -0.31 32.80 2.91
N PRO A 448 0.60 33.59 3.51
CA PRO A 448 0.53 33.96 4.93
C PRO A 448 -0.64 34.90 5.29
N LYS A 449 -1.39 35.41 4.31
CA LYS A 449 -2.42 36.45 4.48
C LYS A 449 -3.86 35.93 4.52
N LEU A 450 -4.13 34.75 5.10
CA LEU A 450 -5.53 34.39 5.38
C LEU A 450 -6.00 35.13 6.66
N PRO A 451 -7.06 35.95 6.59
CA PRO A 451 -7.63 36.61 7.77
C PRO A 451 -8.14 35.58 8.78
N SER A 452 -8.10 35.92 10.07
CA SER A 452 -8.36 35.00 11.19
C SER A 452 -9.85 34.73 11.47
N ILE A 453 -10.76 35.53 10.91
CA ILE A 453 -12.21 35.46 11.20
C ILE A 453 -12.97 35.43 9.87
N PHE A 454 -13.45 34.26 9.48
CA PHE A 454 -14.35 34.05 8.34
C PHE A 454 -15.38 32.98 8.68
N THR A 455 -16.54 33.04 8.04
CA THR A 455 -17.61 32.06 8.32
C THR A 455 -17.33 30.75 7.61
N GLN A 456 -17.43 29.64 8.33
CA GLN A 456 -17.15 28.30 7.82
C GLN A 456 -18.42 27.46 7.74
N TYR A 457 -18.71 26.94 6.55
CA TYR A 457 -19.84 26.04 6.31
C TYR A 457 -19.33 24.69 5.80
N GLY A 458 -20.06 23.63 6.09
CA GLY A 458 -19.67 22.28 5.69
C GLY A 458 -19.67 21.27 6.83
N GLY A 459 -19.20 20.06 6.49
CA GLY A 459 -18.85 19.01 7.44
C GLY A 459 -20.07 18.32 8.06
N SER A 460 -21.27 18.56 7.53
CA SER A 460 -22.52 17.99 8.06
C SER A 460 -22.53 16.46 8.00
N ILE A 461 -21.97 15.88 6.93
CA ILE A 461 -21.79 14.43 6.75
C ILE A 461 -20.87 13.85 7.84
N TYR A 462 -19.76 14.51 8.15
CA TYR A 462 -18.85 14.05 9.21
C TYR A 462 -19.44 14.22 10.60
N ARG A 463 -20.20 15.29 10.82
CA ARG A 463 -20.95 15.51 12.06
C ARG A 463 -21.95 14.39 12.29
N LEU A 464 -22.72 14.02 11.26
CA LEU A 464 -23.67 12.91 11.32
C LEU A 464 -22.98 11.57 11.55
N SER A 465 -22.00 11.25 10.70
CA SER A 465 -21.30 9.95 10.74
C SER A 465 -20.42 9.75 11.97
N THR A 466 -19.97 10.82 12.63
CA THR A 466 -19.26 10.73 13.91
C THR A 466 -20.20 10.37 15.06
N ALA A 467 -21.43 10.88 15.03
CA ALA A 467 -22.47 10.58 16.01
C ALA A 467 -23.09 9.19 15.76
N ILE A 468 -23.40 8.89 14.49
CA ILE A 468 -24.04 7.65 14.07
C ILE A 468 -23.22 7.04 12.91
N PRO A 469 -22.29 6.11 13.21
CA PRO A 469 -21.38 5.51 12.22
C PRO A 469 -22.07 4.81 11.04
N ARG A 470 -23.33 4.42 11.19
CA ARG A 470 -24.14 3.76 10.16
C ARG A 470 -24.29 4.58 8.87
N TYR A 471 -24.17 5.91 8.95
CA TYR A 471 -24.25 6.80 7.77
C TYR A 471 -22.96 6.86 6.95
N LYS A 472 -21.88 6.18 7.37
CA LYS A 472 -20.68 6.07 6.56
C LYS A 472 -20.90 5.09 5.43
N GLN A 473 -20.54 5.50 4.20
CA GLN A 473 -20.47 4.57 3.08
C GLN A 473 -19.41 3.49 3.32
N SER A 474 -18.27 3.88 3.91
CA SER A 474 -17.34 2.90 4.46
C SER A 474 -16.87 3.27 5.88
N PRO A 475 -16.98 2.35 6.84
CA PRO A 475 -16.55 2.58 8.22
C PRO A 475 -15.03 2.50 8.42
N THR A 476 -14.28 1.87 7.51
CA THR A 476 -12.86 1.53 7.76
C THR A 476 -11.87 2.60 7.31
N ILE A 477 -12.15 3.35 6.24
CA ILE A 477 -11.26 4.39 5.70
C ILE A 477 -11.98 5.73 5.64
N SER A 478 -11.28 6.79 6.00
CA SER A 478 -11.80 8.15 5.96
C SER A 478 -11.80 8.74 4.55
N PHE A 479 -12.93 9.34 4.15
CA PHE A 479 -13.09 10.10 2.91
C PHE A 479 -12.75 11.60 3.04
N CYS A 480 -12.34 12.07 4.22
CA CYS A 480 -12.10 13.49 4.49
C CYS A 480 -11.13 14.13 3.50
N SER A 481 -10.13 13.38 3.01
CA SER A 481 -9.14 13.89 2.07
C SER A 481 -9.70 14.17 0.68
N SER A 482 -10.84 13.55 0.29
CA SER A 482 -11.43 13.75 -1.03
C SER A 482 -12.24 15.04 -1.17
N ASP A 483 -12.55 15.70 -0.05
CA ASP A 483 -13.37 16.91 -0.06
C ASP A 483 -12.72 18.07 -0.82
N CYS A 484 -13.57 18.89 -1.42
CA CYS A 484 -13.15 20.15 -2.00
C CYS A 484 -13.41 21.29 -1.01
N PHE A 485 -12.50 22.26 -0.98
CA PHE A 485 -12.68 23.50 -0.23
C PHE A 485 -12.88 24.65 -1.21
N ILE A 486 -13.84 25.51 -0.91
CA ILE A 486 -14.18 26.66 -1.74
C ILE A 486 -13.96 27.90 -0.87
N TYR A 487 -12.97 28.71 -1.25
CA TYR A 487 -12.77 30.02 -0.66
C TYR A 487 -13.58 31.05 -1.43
N CYS A 488 -14.50 31.71 -0.73
CA CYS A 488 -15.40 32.69 -1.30
C CYS A 488 -14.92 34.09 -0.93
N TYR A 489 -14.50 34.83 -1.94
CA TYR A 489 -14.06 36.20 -1.83
C TYR A 489 -15.15 37.14 -2.33
N TYR A 490 -15.38 38.23 -1.61
CA TYR A 490 -16.27 39.30 -2.01
C TYR A 490 -15.47 40.60 -2.05
N LYS A 491 -15.48 41.28 -3.20
CA LYS A 491 -14.66 42.50 -3.42
C LYS A 491 -13.17 42.31 -3.11
N GLY A 492 -12.65 41.09 -3.26
CA GLY A 492 -11.25 40.74 -3.01
C GLY A 492 -10.94 40.28 -1.58
N GLU A 493 -11.90 40.34 -0.65
CA GLU A 493 -11.72 39.87 0.73
C GLU A 493 -12.37 38.50 0.94
N MET A 494 -11.68 37.59 1.62
CA MET A 494 -12.22 36.26 1.94
C MET A 494 -13.28 36.39 3.03
N ILE A 495 -14.53 36.05 2.72
CA ILE A 495 -15.66 36.13 3.67
C ILE A 495 -16.07 34.75 4.17
N GLU A 496 -16.12 33.76 3.29
CA GLU A 496 -16.62 32.43 3.61
C GLU A 496 -15.69 31.33 3.11
N THR A 497 -15.66 30.21 3.84
CA THR A 497 -15.08 28.96 3.38
C THR A 497 -16.13 27.86 3.44
N LEU A 498 -16.28 27.13 2.33
CA LEU A 498 -17.21 26.01 2.22
C LEU A 498 -16.40 24.73 2.08
N ARG A 499 -16.65 23.74 2.94
CA ARG A 499 -16.20 22.36 2.75
C ARG A 499 -17.33 21.58 2.09
N VAL A 500 -17.07 21.04 0.90
CA VAL A 500 -18.04 20.21 0.18
C VAL A 500 -17.54 18.78 0.07
N THR A 501 -18.40 17.84 0.40
CA THR A 501 -18.15 16.40 0.42
C THR A 501 -19.00 15.70 -0.64
N LEU A 502 -18.43 14.70 -1.31
CA LEU A 502 -19.17 13.91 -2.29
C LEU A 502 -20.28 13.12 -1.60
N LEU A 503 -21.49 13.17 -2.16
CA LEU A 503 -22.64 12.40 -1.68
C LEU A 503 -22.39 10.89 -1.70
N GLU A 504 -21.47 10.41 -2.53
CA GLU A 504 -21.06 9.01 -2.58
C GLU A 504 -20.43 8.53 -1.26
N SER A 505 -19.90 9.42 -0.41
CA SER A 505 -19.37 9.01 0.90
C SER A 505 -20.45 8.81 1.98
N LEU A 506 -21.72 9.15 1.68
CA LEU A 506 -22.85 9.09 2.61
C LEU A 506 -23.75 7.90 2.29
N ASP A 507 -23.88 6.97 3.24
CA ASP A 507 -24.90 5.94 3.17
C ASP A 507 -26.24 6.50 3.65
N ARG A 508 -27.19 6.61 2.71
CA ARG A 508 -28.54 7.13 2.99
C ARG A 508 -29.44 6.16 3.73
N ASN A 509 -29.02 4.90 3.93
CA ASN A 509 -29.77 3.87 4.66
C ASN A 509 -31.24 3.75 4.22
N LEU A 510 -31.52 3.89 2.92
CA LEU A 510 -32.89 3.94 2.38
C LEU A 510 -33.74 2.69 2.70
N MET A 511 -33.08 1.56 2.96
CA MET A 511 -33.73 0.30 3.33
C MET A 511 -34.19 0.24 4.79
N SER A 512 -33.79 1.20 5.63
CA SER A 512 -34.13 1.24 7.06
C SER A 512 -34.95 2.49 7.36
N PRO A 513 -36.29 2.39 7.55
CA PRO A 513 -37.16 3.56 7.68
C PRO A 513 -36.76 4.53 8.81
N THR A 514 -36.19 4.01 9.89
CA THR A 514 -35.73 4.78 11.06
C THR A 514 -34.44 5.56 10.80
N TYR A 515 -33.63 5.16 9.82
CA TYR A 515 -32.34 5.78 9.48
C TYR A 515 -32.31 6.33 8.05
N ALA A 516 -33.40 6.24 7.30
CA ALA A 516 -33.43 6.63 5.91
C ALA A 516 -33.31 8.17 5.76
N ILE A 517 -32.31 8.62 5.00
CA ILE A 517 -32.16 10.03 4.62
C ILE A 517 -33.04 10.32 3.40
N ILE A 518 -34.20 10.91 3.66
CA ILE A 518 -35.18 11.28 2.63
C ILE A 518 -34.92 12.72 2.17
N ASP A 519 -35.22 12.99 0.90
CA ASP A 519 -35.13 14.32 0.33
C ASP A 519 -36.23 15.21 0.93
N SER A 520 -35.85 16.40 1.42
CA SER A 520 -36.82 17.39 1.91
C SER A 520 -37.56 18.04 0.74
N LYS A 521 -38.76 18.57 1.02
CA LYS A 521 -39.48 19.47 0.09
C LYS A 521 -38.72 20.79 -0.08
N ASP A 522 -38.06 21.23 0.99
CA ASP A 522 -37.27 22.45 1.00
C ASP A 522 -35.99 22.27 0.18
N LYS A 523 -35.60 23.33 -0.52
CA LYS A 523 -34.37 23.37 -1.31
C LYS A 523 -33.22 23.90 -0.48
N SER A 524 -32.01 23.44 -0.81
CA SER A 524 -30.79 23.99 -0.22
C SER A 524 -30.66 25.48 -0.52
N PRO A 525 -30.22 26.29 0.45
CA PRO A 525 -29.87 27.70 0.21
C PRO A 525 -28.57 27.84 -0.60
N PHE A 526 -27.79 26.76 -0.73
CA PHE A 526 -26.57 26.70 -1.51
C PHE A 526 -26.81 26.07 -2.89
N CYS A 527 -25.88 26.29 -3.81
CA CYS A 527 -25.82 25.52 -5.06
C CYS A 527 -25.44 24.04 -4.83
N PHE A 528 -25.14 23.65 -3.59
CA PHE A 528 -24.84 22.29 -3.16
C PHE A 528 -26.02 21.70 -2.39
N SER A 529 -26.11 20.37 -2.31
CA SER A 529 -27.06 19.76 -1.37
C SER A 529 -26.62 20.07 0.06
N SER A 530 -27.54 20.15 1.01
CA SER A 530 -27.20 20.36 2.42
C SER A 530 -27.93 19.38 3.31
N LEU A 531 -27.26 18.89 4.34
CA LEU A 531 -27.84 17.93 5.27
C LEU A 531 -28.41 18.64 6.50
N GLN A 532 -29.72 18.52 6.72
CA GLN A 532 -30.38 19.09 7.89
C GLN A 532 -30.37 18.06 9.03
N LEU A 533 -29.68 18.40 10.11
CA LEU A 533 -29.60 17.60 11.33
C LEU A 533 -30.56 18.18 12.37
N PHE A 534 -31.43 17.34 12.93
CA PHE A 534 -32.34 17.74 14.01
C PHE A 534 -31.68 17.44 15.36
N GLU A 535 -31.55 18.45 16.23
CA GLU A 535 -30.84 18.33 17.51
C GLU A 535 -31.71 17.80 18.67
N VAL A 536 -33.00 17.53 18.45
CA VAL A 536 -33.96 17.34 19.53
C VAL A 536 -34.28 15.86 19.76
N SER A 537 -33.77 15.32 20.88
CA SER A 537 -34.22 14.22 21.79
C SER A 537 -35.02 13.00 21.28
N GLY A 538 -35.24 12.84 19.99
CA GLY A 538 -35.85 11.68 19.36
C GLY A 538 -35.11 11.33 18.06
N VAL A 539 -35.17 10.06 17.67
CA VAL A 539 -34.55 9.53 16.44
C VAL A 539 -35.32 10.04 15.22
N SER A 540 -35.20 11.33 14.92
CA SER A 540 -35.68 11.88 13.65
C SER A 540 -34.54 11.76 12.64
N ALA A 541 -34.77 10.97 11.59
CA ALA A 541 -33.80 10.78 10.53
C ALA A 541 -33.46 12.14 9.87
N PRO A 542 -32.18 12.40 9.57
CA PRO A 542 -31.78 13.65 8.94
C PRO A 542 -32.38 13.75 7.54
N ARG A 543 -32.62 14.99 7.09
CA ARG A 543 -33.21 15.25 5.77
C ARG A 543 -32.20 15.87 4.82
N MET A 544 -32.25 15.46 3.55
CA MET A 544 -31.39 16.02 2.51
C MET A 544 -32.12 17.16 1.79
N LEU A 545 -31.63 18.38 1.97
CA LEU A 545 -32.08 19.53 1.19
C LEU A 545 -31.35 19.49 -0.15
N ARG A 546 -32.06 19.14 -1.22
CA ARG A 546 -31.45 19.07 -2.56
C ARG A 546 -31.13 20.47 -3.08
N SER A 547 -29.99 20.59 -3.77
CA SER A 547 -29.70 21.79 -4.56
C SER A 547 -30.80 22.01 -5.62
N ARG A 548 -30.94 23.27 -6.06
CA ARG A 548 -31.78 23.63 -7.21
C ARG A 548 -31.25 23.06 -8.53
N TYR A 549 -29.95 22.73 -8.57
CA TYR A 549 -29.28 22.12 -9.72
C TYR A 549 -28.75 20.74 -9.37
N SER A 550 -28.61 19.88 -10.38
CA SER A 550 -27.97 18.58 -10.19
C SER A 550 -26.54 18.76 -9.68
N THR A 551 -26.18 18.08 -8.60
CA THR A 551 -24.84 18.13 -8.02
C THR A 551 -24.56 16.88 -7.20
N SER A 552 -23.34 16.38 -7.27
CA SER A 552 -22.84 15.29 -6.44
C SER A 552 -22.30 15.77 -5.08
N TRP A 553 -22.32 17.08 -4.83
CA TRP A 553 -21.69 17.69 -3.66
C TRP A 553 -22.70 18.06 -2.57
N CYS A 554 -22.30 17.84 -1.32
CA CYS A 554 -23.04 18.16 -0.11
C CYS A 554 -22.21 19.04 0.82
N ILE A 555 -22.86 19.96 1.52
CA ILE A 555 -22.26 20.81 2.57
C ILE A 555 -22.62 20.31 3.97
#